data_AF-X1MG35-F1
#
_entry.id   AF-X1MG35-F1
#
_cell.length_a   1.000
_cell.length_b   1.000
_cell.length_c   1.000
_cell.angle_alpha   90.00
_cell.angle_beta   90.00
_cell.angle_gamma   90.00
#
_symmetry.space_group_name_H-M   'P 1'
#
loop_
_entity.id
_entity.type
_entity.pdbx_description
1 polymer ?
#
loop_
_entity_poly.entity_id
_entity_poly.type
_entity_poly.pdbx_seq_one_letter_code
_entity_poly.pdbx_strand_id
1 'polypeptide(L)'
;NIAVLIFLGGFLNWMVAIPICAAFDTCPVVNGESLSALEWAHQIWSAKTRYIGVGGMLVGGLWTVLMLRTSIFSGIRSGLEAYRGVKDKQVEITRTEKDMPMKWIVLLIVASAVPLFLVYQVFVQQVTISLLMAIMMLITGFLFSAVAGYMAGLVGSSNNPISGVTIATVLVSSLLLVLLMGKGASNGPPAAIIIGSVVCCAAAIAGDNMQDLKAGYIVGATPWKQQVMQIVGTLSAALVMAPILTLLFKAYGFAGHKSAGENALIAPQANLISSVAKGV
;
A
#
# COMPACT_ATOMS: atom_id res chain seq x y z
N ASN A 1 12.57 -14.25 10.52
CA ASN A 1 13.31 -13.08 9.98
C ASN A 1 12.61 -11.75 10.18
N ILE A 2 11.36 -11.53 9.73
CA ILE A 2 10.69 -10.21 9.84
C ILE A 2 10.51 -9.75 11.30
N ALA A 3 10.05 -10.61 12.20
CA ALA A 3 9.87 -10.27 13.62
C ALA A 3 11.17 -9.81 14.29
N VAL A 4 12.30 -10.45 13.96
CA VAL A 4 13.63 -10.08 14.47
C VAL A 4 14.04 -8.70 13.96
N LEU A 5 13.76 -8.37 12.69
CA LEU A 5 14.05 -7.06 12.13
C LEU A 5 13.21 -5.95 12.77
N ILE A 6 11.91 -6.22 13.01
CA ILE A 6 11.02 -5.28 13.71
C ILE A 6 11.51 -5.06 15.14
N PHE A 7 11.85 -6.14 15.85
CA PHE A 7 12.38 -6.08 17.20
C PHE A 7 13.69 -5.30 17.25
N LEU A 8 14.66 -5.62 16.37
CA LEU A 8 15.94 -4.92 16.29
C LEU A 8 15.76 -3.44 16.01
N GLY A 9 14.86 -3.08 15.08
CA GLY A 9 14.58 -1.67 14.80
C GLY A 9 14.04 -0.93 16.02
N GLY A 10 13.07 -1.52 16.73
CA GLY A 10 12.54 -0.96 17.97
C GLY A 10 13.59 -0.89 19.08
N PHE A 11 14.35 -1.97 19.28
CA PHE A 11 15.41 -2.09 20.27
C PHE A 11 16.51 -1.05 20.05
N LEU A 12 17.04 -0.94 18.83
CA LEU A 12 18.05 0.06 18.48
C LEU A 12 17.52 1.48 18.66
N ASN A 13 16.27 1.73 18.33
CA ASN A 13 15.68 3.05 18.53
C ASN A 13 15.60 3.42 20.03
N TRP A 14 15.09 2.49 20.86
CA TRP A 14 14.90 2.74 22.29
C TRP A 14 16.20 2.72 23.10
N MET A 15 17.13 1.81 22.78
CA MET A 15 18.35 1.60 23.56
C MET A 15 19.57 2.37 23.03
N VAL A 16 19.54 2.83 21.78
CA VAL A 16 20.68 3.53 21.15
C VAL A 16 20.28 4.93 20.71
N ALA A 17 19.28 5.07 19.83
CA ALA A 17 18.97 6.38 19.23
C ALA A 17 18.42 7.39 20.26
N ILE A 18 17.48 7.00 21.11
CA ILE A 18 16.92 7.89 22.14
C ILE A 18 17.99 8.33 23.15
N PRO A 19 18.80 7.44 23.76
CA PRO A 19 19.87 7.86 24.68
C PRO A 19 20.90 8.77 24.02
N ILE A 20 21.27 8.52 22.76
CA ILE A 20 22.18 9.40 22.02
C ILE A 20 21.55 10.79 21.86
N CYS A 21 20.30 10.89 21.41
CA CYS A 21 19.62 12.19 21.29
C CYS A 21 19.48 12.89 22.65
N ALA A 22 19.16 12.13 23.71
CA ALA A 22 19.04 12.65 25.08
C ALA A 22 20.38 13.14 25.64
N ALA A 23 21.52 12.61 25.18
CA ALA A 23 22.84 13.10 25.58
C ALA A 23 23.18 14.48 24.97
N PHE A 24 22.56 14.84 23.86
CA PHE A 24 22.77 16.13 23.17
C PHE A 24 21.70 17.18 23.47
N ASP A 25 20.57 16.80 24.05
CA ASP A 25 19.49 17.71 24.47
C ASP A 25 19.40 17.79 26.00
N THR A 26 19.07 18.97 26.52
CA THR A 26 18.75 19.13 27.95
C THR A 26 17.30 18.73 28.22
N CYS A 27 17.09 18.00 29.33
CA CYS A 27 15.74 17.62 29.76
C CYS A 27 14.92 18.90 30.03
N PRO A 28 13.72 19.07 29.42
CA PRO A 28 12.90 20.24 29.66
C PRO A 28 12.39 20.25 31.10
N VAL A 29 12.36 21.44 31.68
CA VAL A 29 11.79 21.68 33.01
C VAL A 29 10.40 22.27 32.81
N VAL A 30 9.37 21.62 33.34
CA VAL A 30 7.98 22.09 33.27
C VAL A 30 7.52 22.36 34.70
N ASN A 31 7.07 23.59 34.99
CA ASN A 31 6.65 24.02 36.32
C ASN A 31 7.71 23.86 37.44
N GLY A 32 8.99 23.97 37.09
CA GLY A 32 10.10 23.89 38.06
C GLY A 32 10.56 22.47 38.39
N GLU A 33 9.91 21.44 37.83
CA GLU A 33 10.33 20.04 37.94
C GLU A 33 10.81 19.50 36.59
N SER A 34 11.85 18.68 36.63
CA SER A 34 12.32 17.95 35.45
C SER A 34 11.28 16.90 35.07
N LEU A 35 10.95 16.81 33.77
CA LEU A 35 10.09 15.75 33.24
C LEU A 35 10.59 14.37 33.64
N SER A 36 9.66 13.42 33.81
CA SER A 36 10.04 12.04 34.06
C SER A 36 10.86 11.49 32.89
N ALA A 37 11.81 10.60 33.17
CA ALA A 37 12.69 10.04 32.15
C ALA A 37 11.89 9.33 31.02
N LEU A 38 10.75 8.74 31.36
CA LEU A 38 9.86 8.08 30.39
C LEU A 38 9.16 9.08 29.47
N GLU A 39 8.61 10.17 30.02
CA GLU A 39 7.97 11.22 29.23
C GLU A 39 8.99 11.94 28.33
N TRP A 40 10.20 12.18 28.85
CA TRP A 40 11.27 12.76 28.06
C TRP A 40 11.69 11.85 26.90
N ALA A 41 11.84 10.55 27.15
CA ALA A 41 12.10 9.56 26.09
C ALA A 41 10.99 9.53 25.04
N HIS A 42 9.72 9.62 25.45
CA HIS A 42 8.59 9.71 24.51
C HIS A 42 8.58 11.00 23.69
N GLN A 43 8.98 12.13 24.27
CA GLN A 43 9.13 13.39 23.52
C GLN A 43 10.24 13.31 22.48
N ILE A 44 11.44 12.82 22.85
CA ILE A 44 12.54 12.60 21.91
C ILE A 44 12.12 11.63 20.80
N TRP A 45 11.42 10.55 21.17
CA TRP A 45 10.90 9.58 20.22
C TRP A 45 9.99 10.24 19.19
N SER A 46 8.99 10.99 19.66
CA SER A 46 8.00 11.61 18.78
C SER A 46 8.59 12.73 17.93
N ALA A 47 9.50 13.54 18.49
CA ALA A 47 10.03 14.73 17.85
C ALA A 47 11.24 14.48 16.95
N LYS A 48 12.06 13.46 17.25
CA LYS A 48 13.34 13.22 16.57
C LYS A 48 13.45 11.81 16.01
N THR A 49 13.50 10.79 16.87
CA THR A 49 13.92 9.46 16.40
C THR A 49 12.87 8.74 15.56
N ARG A 50 11.58 9.10 15.68
CA ARG A 50 10.52 8.66 14.75
C ARG A 50 10.84 9.00 13.29
N TYR A 51 11.47 10.14 13.02
CA TYR A 51 11.84 10.55 11.66
C TYR A 51 13.01 9.72 11.09
N ILE A 52 13.86 9.15 11.93
CA ILE A 52 14.89 8.17 11.50
C ILE A 52 14.20 6.93 10.93
N GLY A 53 13.14 6.45 11.59
CA GLY A 53 12.29 5.37 11.10
C GLY A 53 11.64 5.71 9.76
N VAL A 54 11.08 6.92 9.63
CA VAL A 54 10.51 7.41 8.36
C VAL A 54 11.58 7.47 7.25
N GLY A 55 12.79 7.91 7.57
CA GLY A 55 13.91 7.92 6.63
C GLY A 55 14.31 6.51 6.16
N GLY A 56 14.46 5.56 7.09
CA GLY A 56 14.74 4.16 6.78
C GLY A 56 13.68 3.52 5.90
N MET A 57 12.42 3.91 6.09
CA MET A 57 11.31 3.50 5.23
C MET A 57 11.36 4.09 3.82
N LEU A 58 11.71 5.37 3.67
CA LEU A 58 11.90 5.98 2.35
C LEU A 58 12.99 5.23 1.58
N VAL A 59 14.12 4.96 2.23
CA VAL A 59 15.23 4.18 1.66
C VAL A 59 14.77 2.76 1.32
N GLY A 60 14.05 2.09 2.22
CA GLY A 60 13.49 0.76 1.99
C GLY A 60 12.50 0.71 0.82
N GLY A 61 11.67 1.74 0.66
CA GLY A 61 10.76 1.89 -0.48
C GLY A 61 11.52 2.02 -1.80
N LEU A 62 12.52 2.91 -1.87
CA LEU A 62 13.39 3.07 -3.04
C LEU A 62 14.15 1.77 -3.36
N TRP A 63 14.69 1.11 -2.34
CA TRP A 63 15.38 -0.16 -2.48
C TRP A 63 14.45 -1.26 -3.03
N THR A 64 13.20 -1.29 -2.55
CA THR A 64 12.18 -2.22 -3.05
C THR A 64 11.94 -2.01 -4.54
N VAL A 65 11.83 -0.77 -5.02
CA VAL A 65 11.69 -0.48 -6.45
C VAL A 65 12.89 -0.99 -7.24
N LEU A 66 14.12 -0.77 -6.75
CA LEU A 66 15.34 -1.24 -7.40
C LEU A 66 15.40 -2.76 -7.49
N MET A 67 14.98 -3.48 -6.44
CA MET A 67 14.95 -4.94 -6.46
C MET A 67 13.85 -5.50 -7.37
N LEU A 68 12.69 -4.85 -7.42
CA LEU A 68 11.56 -5.31 -8.22
C LEU A 68 11.68 -5.00 -9.72
N ARG A 69 12.71 -4.25 -10.15
CA ARG A 69 12.89 -3.87 -11.56
C ARG A 69 12.84 -5.05 -12.52
N THR A 70 13.45 -6.18 -12.17
CA THR A 70 13.49 -7.38 -13.02
C THR A 70 12.12 -8.03 -13.12
N SER A 71 11.39 -8.09 -11.99
CA SER A 71 10.02 -8.60 -11.93
C SER A 71 9.06 -7.71 -12.72
N ILE A 72 9.25 -6.39 -12.67
CA ILE A 72 8.51 -5.40 -13.48
C ILE A 72 8.69 -5.69 -14.97
N PHE A 73 9.94 -5.83 -15.43
CA PHE A 73 10.22 -6.14 -16.83
C PHE A 73 9.65 -7.50 -17.26
N SER A 74 9.74 -8.51 -16.40
CA SER A 74 9.15 -9.82 -16.66
C SER A 74 7.63 -9.74 -16.79
N GLY A 75 6.95 -9.03 -15.88
CA GLY A 75 5.49 -8.87 -15.90
C GLY A 75 4.99 -8.18 -17.16
N ILE A 76 5.65 -7.10 -17.61
CA ILE A 76 5.33 -6.41 -18.86
C ILE A 76 5.49 -7.37 -20.06
N ARG A 77 6.61 -8.10 -20.12
CA ARG A 77 6.90 -9.04 -21.21
C ARG A 77 5.85 -10.15 -21.29
N SER A 78 5.53 -10.78 -20.17
CA SER A 78 4.52 -11.83 -20.11
C SER A 78 3.13 -11.32 -20.50
N GLY A 79 2.75 -10.10 -20.11
CA GLY A 79 1.49 -9.48 -20.55
C GLY A 79 1.40 -9.26 -22.06
N LEU A 80 2.49 -8.81 -22.68
CA LEU A 80 2.58 -8.65 -24.14
C LEU A 80 2.55 -9.99 -24.89
N GLU A 81 3.22 -11.01 -24.37
CA GLU A 81 3.22 -12.37 -24.93
C GLU A 81 1.82 -13.01 -24.84
N ALA A 82 1.15 -12.87 -23.69
CA ALA A 82 -0.22 -13.35 -23.51
C ALA A 82 -1.19 -12.69 -24.50
N TYR A 83 -1.07 -11.38 -24.73
CA TYR A 83 -1.89 -10.67 -25.72
C TYR A 83 -1.65 -11.15 -27.16
N ARG A 84 -0.39 -11.44 -27.52
CA ARG A 84 -0.02 -11.94 -28.85
C ARG A 84 -0.48 -13.39 -29.10
N GLY A 85 -0.53 -14.22 -28.06
CA GLY A 85 -0.94 -15.63 -28.14
C GLY A 85 -2.44 -15.88 -28.34
N VAL A 86 -3.30 -14.87 -28.18
CA VAL A 86 -4.78 -15.01 -28.31
C VAL A 86 -5.22 -15.27 -29.76
N LYS A 87 -4.35 -15.04 -30.76
CA LYS A 87 -4.76 -15.11 -32.18
C LYS A 87 -4.77 -16.50 -32.82
N ASP A 88 -4.27 -17.57 -32.19
CA ASP A 88 -3.90 -18.76 -32.98
C ASP A 88 -4.25 -20.16 -32.45
N LYS A 89 -5.10 -20.35 -31.44
CA LYS A 89 -5.41 -21.72 -30.97
C LYS A 89 -6.90 -21.99 -30.69
N GLN A 90 -7.58 -22.60 -31.68
CA GLN A 90 -8.74 -23.47 -31.47
C GLN A 90 -8.27 -24.82 -30.91
N VAL A 91 -7.68 -24.81 -29.71
CA VAL A 91 -7.40 -26.04 -28.97
C VAL A 91 -8.49 -26.18 -27.92
N GLU A 92 -9.05 -27.38 -27.79
CA GLU A 92 -10.04 -27.69 -26.76
C GLU A 92 -9.38 -27.54 -25.38
N ILE A 93 -9.59 -26.41 -24.72
CA ILE A 93 -8.95 -26.09 -23.44
C ILE A 93 -9.55 -26.96 -22.35
N THR A 94 -8.71 -27.68 -21.59
CA THR A 94 -9.13 -28.50 -20.46
C THR A 94 -9.82 -27.63 -19.40
N ARG A 95 -10.77 -28.19 -18.64
CA ARG A 95 -11.50 -27.42 -17.61
C ARG A 95 -10.56 -26.71 -16.63
N THR A 96 -9.45 -27.34 -16.28
CA THR A 96 -8.43 -26.84 -15.34
C THR A 96 -7.61 -25.66 -15.89
N GLU A 97 -7.65 -25.42 -17.20
CA GLU A 97 -6.92 -24.33 -17.86
C GLU A 97 -7.87 -23.25 -18.40
N LYS A 98 -9.19 -23.39 -18.21
CA LYS A 98 -10.18 -22.39 -18.60
C LYS A 98 -10.11 -21.17 -17.70
N ASP A 99 -9.42 -20.15 -18.19
CA ASP A 99 -9.32 -18.83 -17.59
C ASP A 99 -10.48 -17.89 -18.00
N MET A 100 -10.65 -16.77 -17.29
CA MET A 100 -11.63 -15.76 -17.64
C MET A 100 -11.27 -15.14 -19.00
N PRO A 101 -12.24 -15.01 -19.94
CA PRO A 101 -11.95 -14.42 -21.24
C PRO A 101 -11.43 -13.00 -21.08
N MET A 102 -10.32 -12.67 -21.78
CA MET A 102 -9.67 -11.36 -21.70
C MET A 102 -10.62 -10.18 -21.95
N LYS A 103 -11.67 -10.36 -22.76
CA LYS A 103 -12.71 -9.36 -22.98
C LYS A 103 -13.37 -8.89 -21.68
N TRP A 104 -13.69 -9.81 -20.77
CA TRP A 104 -14.29 -9.51 -19.47
C TRP A 104 -13.29 -8.83 -18.55
N ILE A 105 -12.03 -9.28 -18.55
CA ILE A 105 -10.96 -8.66 -17.76
C ILE A 105 -10.76 -7.19 -18.16
N VAL A 106 -10.63 -6.91 -19.46
CA VAL A 106 -10.49 -5.54 -19.97
C VAL A 106 -11.71 -4.70 -19.63
N LEU A 107 -12.93 -5.24 -19.77
CA LEU A 107 -14.16 -4.56 -19.39
C LEU A 107 -14.16 -4.17 -17.90
N LEU A 108 -13.78 -5.09 -17.00
CA LEU A 108 -13.72 -4.83 -15.56
C LEU A 108 -12.65 -3.80 -15.19
N ILE A 109 -11.50 -3.83 -15.85
CA ILE A 109 -10.43 -2.82 -15.66
C ILE A 109 -10.96 -1.44 -16.07
N VAL A 110 -11.56 -1.31 -17.25
CA VAL A 110 -12.13 -0.03 -17.72
C VAL A 110 -13.28 0.42 -16.82
N ALA A 111 -14.16 -0.50 -16.42
CA ALA A 111 -15.28 -0.20 -15.52
C ALA A 111 -14.80 0.28 -14.15
N SER A 112 -13.71 -0.29 -13.61
CA SER A 112 -13.15 0.13 -12.32
C SER A 112 -12.49 1.51 -12.37
N ALA A 113 -12.07 1.99 -13.55
CA ALA A 113 -11.53 3.34 -13.71
C ALA A 113 -12.55 4.44 -13.34
N VAL A 114 -13.84 4.20 -13.56
CA VAL A 114 -14.91 5.17 -13.28
C VAL A 114 -15.05 5.49 -11.79
N PRO A 115 -15.31 4.52 -10.88
CA PRO A 115 -15.39 4.81 -9.45
C PRO A 115 -14.07 5.36 -8.89
N LEU A 116 -12.93 4.92 -9.41
CA LEU A 116 -11.62 5.45 -9.02
C LEU A 116 -11.47 6.94 -9.38
N PHE A 117 -11.84 7.31 -10.61
CA PHE A 117 -11.88 8.71 -11.03
C PHE A 117 -12.81 9.55 -10.15
N LEU A 118 -14.01 9.03 -9.83
CA LEU A 118 -14.96 9.73 -8.97
C LEU A 118 -14.38 9.98 -7.58
N VAL A 119 -13.71 8.99 -6.99
CA VAL A 119 -13.02 9.15 -5.70
C VAL A 119 -11.97 10.26 -5.80
N TYR A 120 -11.13 10.28 -6.84
CA TYR A 120 -10.17 11.36 -7.01
C TYR A 120 -10.80 12.73 -7.18
N GLN A 121 -11.86 12.82 -7.96
CA GLN A 121 -12.53 14.08 -8.20
C GLN A 121 -13.09 14.68 -6.90
N VAL A 122 -13.53 13.85 -5.96
CA VAL A 122 -13.98 14.28 -4.62
C VAL A 122 -12.84 14.93 -3.82
N PHE A 123 -11.62 14.39 -3.88
CA PHE A 123 -10.48 14.87 -3.08
C PHE A 123 -9.64 15.95 -3.76
N VAL A 124 -9.38 15.81 -5.06
CA VAL A 124 -8.49 16.69 -5.83
C VAL A 124 -9.26 17.90 -6.35
N GLN A 125 -10.56 17.75 -6.62
CA GLN A 125 -11.45 18.79 -7.19
C GLN A 125 -10.96 19.41 -8.50
N GLN A 126 -10.03 18.77 -9.20
CA GLN A 126 -9.55 19.18 -10.53
C GLN A 126 -9.64 18.00 -11.49
N VAL A 127 -10.42 18.15 -12.56
CA VAL A 127 -10.73 17.07 -13.50
C VAL A 127 -9.47 16.57 -14.21
N THR A 128 -8.62 17.48 -14.69
CA THR A 128 -7.40 17.12 -15.42
C THR A 128 -6.45 16.30 -14.57
N ILE A 129 -6.22 16.70 -13.32
CA ILE A 129 -5.34 15.98 -12.40
C ILE A 129 -5.97 14.64 -12.00
N SER A 130 -7.27 14.62 -11.70
CA SER A 130 -7.98 13.38 -11.34
C SER A 130 -7.94 12.34 -12.46
N LEU A 131 -8.08 12.77 -13.72
CA LEU A 131 -7.99 11.89 -14.88
C LEU A 131 -6.57 11.35 -15.06
N LEU A 132 -5.55 12.21 -14.96
CA LEU A 132 -4.15 11.79 -15.02
C LEU A 132 -3.82 10.78 -13.93
N MET A 133 -4.29 11.01 -12.70
CA MET A 133 -4.08 10.08 -11.58
C MET A 133 -4.81 8.75 -11.78
N ALA A 134 -6.03 8.75 -12.31
CA ALA A 134 -6.75 7.54 -12.63
C ALA A 134 -5.99 6.69 -13.67
N ILE A 135 -5.45 7.31 -14.73
CA ILE A 135 -4.64 6.62 -15.73
C ILE A 135 -3.34 6.08 -15.12
N MET A 136 -2.62 6.91 -14.36
CA MET A 136 -1.39 6.51 -13.67
C MET A 136 -1.63 5.32 -12.73
N MET A 137 -2.76 5.30 -12.03
CA MET A 137 -3.15 4.18 -11.19
C MET A 137 -3.42 2.92 -11.99
N LEU A 138 -4.13 2.98 -13.12
CA LEU A 138 -4.36 1.78 -13.94
C LEU A 138 -3.03 1.17 -14.39
N ILE A 139 -2.09 2.01 -14.81
CA ILE A 139 -0.74 1.57 -15.23
C ILE A 139 0.04 0.98 -14.06
N THR A 140 0.15 1.71 -12.95
CA THR A 140 0.93 1.28 -11.78
C THR A 140 0.28 0.10 -11.06
N GLY A 141 -1.04 0.10 -10.90
CA GLY A 141 -1.83 -0.99 -10.36
C GLY A 141 -1.67 -2.27 -11.18
N PHE A 142 -1.77 -2.19 -12.51
CA PHE A 142 -1.47 -3.33 -13.39
C PHE A 142 -0.04 -3.85 -13.19
N LEU A 143 0.94 -2.94 -13.24
CA LEU A 143 2.35 -3.30 -13.13
C LEU A 143 2.67 -3.98 -11.80
N PHE A 144 2.24 -3.37 -10.69
CA PHE A 144 2.50 -3.89 -9.35
C PHE A 144 1.65 -5.12 -9.04
N SER A 145 0.47 -5.28 -9.63
CA SER A 145 -0.30 -6.53 -9.56
C SER A 145 0.46 -7.68 -10.22
N ALA A 146 1.04 -7.46 -11.40
CA ALA A 146 1.85 -8.47 -12.09
C ALA A 146 3.07 -8.89 -11.26
N VAL A 147 3.77 -7.91 -10.69
CA VAL A 147 4.93 -8.16 -9.81
C VAL A 147 4.53 -8.90 -8.55
N ALA A 148 3.46 -8.44 -7.87
CA ALA A 148 2.99 -9.03 -6.63
C ALA A 148 2.47 -10.46 -6.83
N GLY A 149 1.76 -10.72 -7.94
CA GLY A 149 1.34 -12.06 -8.32
C GLY A 149 2.52 -12.99 -8.57
N TYR A 150 3.53 -12.54 -9.31
CA TYR A 150 4.76 -13.30 -9.57
C TYR A 150 5.53 -13.59 -8.27
N MET A 151 5.72 -12.58 -7.42
CA MET A 151 6.39 -12.74 -6.13
C MET A 151 5.61 -13.66 -5.20
N ALA A 152 4.28 -13.53 -5.11
CA ALA A 152 3.46 -14.44 -4.31
C ALA A 152 3.62 -15.90 -4.79
N GLY A 153 3.67 -16.13 -6.09
CA GLY A 153 3.91 -17.45 -6.67
C GLY A 153 5.26 -18.07 -6.27
N LEU A 154 6.33 -17.24 -6.21
CA LEU A 154 7.69 -17.69 -5.88
C LEU A 154 7.97 -17.82 -4.38
N VAL A 155 7.64 -16.78 -3.60
CA VAL A 155 8.07 -16.66 -2.19
C VAL A 155 6.93 -16.81 -1.19
N GLY A 156 5.69 -16.97 -1.66
CA GLY A 156 4.49 -16.98 -0.81
C GLY A 156 3.90 -15.58 -0.61
N SER A 157 2.61 -15.49 -0.28
CA SER A 157 1.94 -14.22 0.02
C SER A 157 2.53 -13.52 1.24
N SER A 158 2.95 -14.28 2.27
CA SER A 158 3.54 -13.75 3.51
C SER A 158 4.89 -13.05 3.32
N ASN A 159 5.66 -13.43 2.31
CA ASN A 159 6.95 -12.81 1.98
C ASN A 159 6.85 -11.83 0.80
N ASN A 160 5.64 -11.63 0.26
CA ASN A 160 5.43 -10.70 -0.84
C ASN A 160 5.71 -9.26 -0.36
N PRO A 161 6.56 -8.47 -1.04
CA PRO A 161 6.96 -7.13 -0.59
C PRO A 161 5.87 -6.05 -0.76
N ILE A 162 4.60 -6.35 -0.45
CA ILE A 162 3.45 -5.46 -0.65
C ILE A 162 3.61 -4.16 0.15
N SER A 163 4.08 -4.25 1.39
CA SER A 163 4.29 -3.06 2.24
C SER A 163 5.34 -2.11 1.64
N GLY A 164 6.46 -2.66 1.14
CA GLY A 164 7.51 -1.88 0.46
C GLY A 164 7.01 -1.24 -0.84
N VAL A 165 6.26 -1.99 -1.65
CA VAL A 165 5.60 -1.49 -2.87
C VAL A 165 4.63 -0.35 -2.55
N THR A 166 3.86 -0.47 -1.47
CA THR A 166 2.90 0.56 -1.05
C THR A 166 3.61 1.85 -0.66
N ILE A 167 4.63 1.76 0.20
CA ILE A 167 5.41 2.92 0.62
C ILE A 167 6.09 3.58 -0.58
N ALA A 168 6.70 2.79 -1.47
CA ALA A 168 7.32 3.31 -2.69
C ALA A 168 6.30 4.01 -3.60
N THR A 169 5.11 3.43 -3.76
CA THR A 169 4.03 4.02 -4.56
C THR A 169 3.59 5.35 -3.98
N VAL A 170 3.37 5.43 -2.66
CA VAL A 170 3.02 6.69 -1.98
C VAL A 170 4.12 7.73 -2.16
N LEU A 171 5.39 7.36 -2.01
CA LEU A 171 6.54 8.24 -2.17
C LEU A 171 6.59 8.81 -3.61
N VAL A 172 6.59 7.94 -4.62
CA VAL A 172 6.63 8.35 -6.03
C VAL A 172 5.42 9.20 -6.41
N SER A 173 4.24 8.82 -5.94
CA SER A 173 3.00 9.58 -6.20
C SER A 173 3.03 10.95 -5.52
N SER A 174 3.56 11.04 -4.30
CA SER A 174 3.72 12.32 -3.60
C SER A 174 4.68 13.24 -4.35
N LEU A 175 5.82 12.73 -4.82
CA LEU A 175 6.76 13.51 -5.63
C LEU A 175 6.14 14.01 -6.94
N LEU A 176 5.42 13.13 -7.64
CA LEU A 176 4.71 13.48 -8.87
C LEU A 176 3.66 14.57 -8.63
N LEU A 177 2.88 14.46 -7.56
CA LEU A 177 1.87 15.46 -7.21
C LEU A 177 2.51 16.79 -6.81
N VAL A 178 3.65 16.80 -6.11
CA VAL A 178 4.39 18.03 -5.83
C VAL A 178 4.88 18.70 -7.12
N LEU A 179 5.32 17.92 -8.11
CA LEU A 179 5.72 18.45 -9.43
C LEU A 179 4.55 19.04 -10.21
N LEU A 180 3.36 18.45 -10.10
CA LEU A 180 2.16 18.86 -10.86
C LEU A 180 1.35 19.98 -10.18
N MET A 181 1.25 19.95 -8.85
CA MET A 181 0.39 20.84 -8.05
C MET A 181 1.17 21.91 -7.28
N GLY A 182 2.50 21.78 -7.20
CA GLY A 182 3.35 22.62 -6.38
C GLY A 182 3.44 22.17 -4.92
N LYS A 183 4.46 22.69 -4.22
CA LYS A 183 4.67 22.44 -2.79
C LYS A 183 3.55 23.10 -1.98
N GLY A 184 2.96 22.37 -1.03
CA GLY A 184 1.95 22.90 -0.11
C GLY A 184 0.50 22.77 -0.57
N ALA A 185 0.23 22.10 -1.70
CA ALA A 185 -1.13 21.76 -2.09
C ALA A 185 -1.79 20.86 -1.04
N SER A 186 -2.83 21.35 -0.36
CA SER A 186 -3.52 20.64 0.72
C SER A 186 -4.07 19.27 0.32
N ASN A 187 -4.38 19.12 -0.97
CA ASN A 187 -5.00 17.92 -1.53
C ASN A 187 -3.96 16.90 -2.02
N GLY A 188 -2.67 17.25 -2.06
CA GLY A 188 -1.59 16.40 -2.54
C GLY A 188 -1.38 15.14 -1.68
N PRO A 189 -1.10 15.26 -0.37
CA PRO A 189 -0.88 14.10 0.49
C PRO A 189 -2.08 13.13 0.54
N PRO A 190 -3.34 13.58 0.69
CA PRO A 190 -4.50 12.69 0.58
C PRO A 190 -4.57 11.94 -0.75
N ALA A 191 -4.32 12.63 -1.88
CA ALA A 191 -4.33 12.01 -3.20
C ALA A 191 -3.24 10.94 -3.35
N ALA A 192 -2.02 11.18 -2.86
CA ALA A 192 -0.94 10.19 -2.87
C ALA A 192 -1.28 8.93 -2.07
N ILE A 193 -1.94 9.10 -0.92
CA ILE A 193 -2.39 7.98 -0.07
C ILE A 193 -3.45 7.15 -0.79
N ILE A 194 -4.38 7.79 -1.51
CA ILE A 194 -5.40 7.07 -2.29
C ILE A 194 -4.75 6.24 -3.40
N ILE A 195 -3.75 6.81 -4.11
CA ILE A 195 -2.99 6.05 -5.14
C ILE A 195 -2.32 4.84 -4.52
N GLY A 196 -1.58 5.04 -3.42
CA GLY A 196 -0.93 3.96 -2.69
C GLY A 196 -1.89 2.90 -2.19
N SER A 197 -3.08 3.30 -1.73
CA SER A 197 -4.10 2.38 -1.22
C SER A 197 -4.64 1.47 -2.31
N VAL A 198 -4.95 2.01 -3.50
CA VAL A 198 -5.47 1.18 -4.59
C VAL A 198 -4.40 0.26 -5.16
N VAL A 199 -3.18 0.75 -5.34
CA VAL A 199 -2.06 -0.10 -5.78
C VAL A 199 -1.76 -1.20 -4.77
N CYS A 200 -1.83 -0.89 -3.47
CA CYS A 200 -1.69 -1.88 -2.39
C CYS A 200 -2.78 -2.95 -2.48
N CYS A 201 -4.05 -2.56 -2.59
CA CYS A 201 -5.16 -3.50 -2.73
C CYS A 201 -5.01 -4.36 -3.99
N ALA A 202 -4.67 -3.76 -5.13
CA ALA A 202 -4.46 -4.48 -6.39
C ALA A 202 -3.33 -5.51 -6.27
N ALA A 203 -2.18 -5.11 -5.71
CA ALA A 203 -1.05 -5.99 -5.45
C ALA A 203 -1.39 -7.14 -4.48
N ALA A 204 -2.12 -6.84 -3.40
CA ALA A 204 -2.54 -7.83 -2.42
C ALA A 204 -3.50 -8.85 -3.02
N ILE A 205 -4.54 -8.40 -3.72
CA ILE A 205 -5.53 -9.28 -4.37
C ILE A 205 -4.90 -10.09 -5.51
N ALA A 206 -3.94 -9.52 -6.25
CA ALA A 206 -3.19 -10.27 -7.26
C ALA A 206 -2.35 -11.40 -6.64
N GLY A 207 -1.69 -11.12 -5.50
CA GLY A 207 -0.95 -12.14 -4.75
C GLY A 207 -1.84 -13.25 -4.22
N ASP A 208 -3.00 -12.89 -3.65
CA ASP A 208 -3.98 -13.85 -3.13
C ASP A 208 -4.59 -14.71 -4.24
N ASN A 209 -5.01 -14.07 -5.34
CA ASN A 209 -5.52 -14.78 -6.52
C ASN A 209 -4.49 -15.78 -7.08
N MET A 210 -3.20 -15.44 -7.10
CA MET A 210 -2.16 -16.39 -7.54
C MET A 210 -2.00 -17.59 -6.60
N GLN A 211 -2.15 -17.41 -5.28
CA GLN A 211 -2.15 -18.52 -4.33
C GLN A 211 -3.38 -19.40 -4.49
N ASP A 212 -4.55 -18.77 -4.66
CA ASP A 212 -5.80 -19.47 -4.88
C ASP A 212 -5.77 -20.28 -6.18
N LEU A 213 -5.25 -19.71 -7.27
CA LEU A 213 -5.08 -20.43 -8.53
C LEU A 213 -4.12 -21.60 -8.39
N LYS A 214 -3.05 -21.46 -7.60
CA LYS A 214 -2.12 -22.57 -7.30
C LYS A 214 -2.81 -23.68 -6.51
N ALA A 215 -3.52 -23.34 -5.44
CA ALA A 215 -4.27 -24.32 -4.64
C ALA A 215 -5.37 -24.99 -5.47
N GLY A 216 -6.10 -24.19 -6.25
CA GLY A 216 -7.13 -24.61 -7.19
C GLY A 216 -6.62 -25.57 -8.24
N TYR A 217 -5.45 -25.28 -8.83
CA TYR A 217 -4.80 -26.18 -9.79
C TYR A 217 -4.51 -27.55 -9.17
N ILE A 218 -3.99 -27.59 -7.94
CA ILE A 218 -3.67 -28.84 -7.22
C ILE A 218 -4.93 -29.69 -6.98
N VAL A 219 -6.07 -29.07 -6.66
CA VAL A 219 -7.34 -29.78 -6.42
C VAL A 219 -8.22 -29.93 -7.66
N GLY A 220 -7.73 -29.55 -8.85
CA GLY A 220 -8.46 -29.67 -10.11
C GLY A 220 -9.63 -28.70 -10.29
N ALA A 221 -9.59 -27.54 -9.65
CA ALA A 221 -10.58 -26.47 -9.77
C ALA A 221 -10.57 -25.81 -11.18
N THR A 222 -11.59 -25.00 -11.46
CA THR A 222 -11.72 -24.24 -12.72
C THR A 222 -11.32 -22.79 -12.47
N PRO A 223 -10.24 -22.27 -13.07
CA PRO A 223 -9.68 -20.94 -12.77
C PRO A 223 -10.69 -19.79 -12.83
N TRP A 224 -11.50 -19.69 -13.90
CA TRP A 224 -12.46 -18.59 -14.04
C TRP A 224 -13.50 -18.55 -12.91
N LYS A 225 -13.87 -19.71 -12.33
CA LYS A 225 -14.81 -19.77 -11.20
C LYS A 225 -14.18 -19.21 -9.93
N GLN A 226 -12.90 -19.47 -9.72
CA GLN A 226 -12.15 -18.93 -8.58
C GLN A 226 -12.06 -17.41 -8.67
N GLN A 227 -11.73 -16.88 -9.84
CA GLN A 227 -11.66 -15.43 -10.06
C GLN A 227 -13.00 -14.74 -9.82
N VAL A 228 -14.12 -15.33 -10.27
CA VAL A 228 -15.46 -14.80 -9.97
C VAL A 228 -15.73 -14.80 -8.47
N MET A 229 -15.43 -15.89 -7.76
CA MET A 229 -15.59 -15.93 -6.30
C MET A 229 -14.68 -14.94 -5.58
N GLN A 230 -13.48 -14.68 -6.10
CA GLN A 230 -12.55 -13.71 -5.56
C GLN A 230 -13.06 -12.27 -5.70
N ILE A 231 -13.69 -11.94 -6.84
CA ILE A 231 -14.38 -10.66 -7.05
C ILE A 231 -15.52 -10.52 -6.02
N VAL A 232 -16.34 -11.55 -5.85
CA VAL A 232 -17.44 -11.55 -4.87
C VAL A 232 -16.93 -11.38 -3.44
N GLY A 233 -15.88 -12.10 -3.06
CA GLY A 233 -15.26 -12.00 -1.74
C GLY A 233 -14.69 -10.61 -1.47
N THR A 234 -13.99 -10.03 -2.45
CA THR A 234 -13.40 -8.69 -2.34
C THR A 234 -14.48 -7.61 -2.19
N LEU A 235 -15.55 -7.69 -2.98
CA LEU A 235 -16.68 -6.75 -2.88
C LEU A 235 -17.39 -6.88 -1.53
N SER A 236 -17.63 -8.11 -1.07
CA SER A 236 -18.25 -8.37 0.23
C SER A 236 -17.40 -7.82 1.38
N ALA A 237 -16.08 -8.05 1.35
CA ALA A 237 -15.15 -7.51 2.32
C ALA A 237 -15.14 -5.97 2.31
N ALA A 238 -15.12 -5.35 1.13
CA ALA A 238 -15.15 -3.89 1.00
C ALA A 238 -16.42 -3.27 1.63
N LEU A 239 -17.59 -3.88 1.40
CA LEU A 239 -18.86 -3.44 1.96
C LEU A 239 -18.94 -3.57 3.49
N VAL A 240 -18.28 -4.58 4.06
CA VAL A 240 -18.26 -4.82 5.50
C VAL A 240 -17.22 -3.95 6.21
N MET A 241 -16.05 -3.74 5.59
CA MET A 241 -14.94 -3.00 6.19
C MET A 241 -15.27 -1.52 6.45
N ALA A 242 -15.94 -0.84 5.51
CA ALA A 242 -16.22 0.59 5.65
C ALA A 242 -17.14 0.95 6.85
N PRO A 243 -18.28 0.25 7.07
CA PRO A 243 -19.10 0.44 8.27
C PRO A 243 -18.35 0.14 9.56
N ILE A 244 -17.56 -0.94 9.60
CA ILE A 244 -16.79 -1.32 10.79
C ILE A 244 -15.77 -0.24 11.14
N LEU A 245 -14.98 0.23 10.16
CA LEU A 245 -14.02 1.30 10.38
C LEU A 245 -14.69 2.60 10.81
N THR A 246 -15.88 2.91 10.27
CA THR A 246 -16.67 4.08 10.67
C THR A 246 -17.17 3.95 12.11
N LEU A 247 -17.64 2.76 12.50
CA LEU A 247 -18.09 2.48 13.87
C LEU A 247 -16.93 2.63 14.86
N LEU A 248 -15.77 2.04 14.57
CA LEU A 248 -14.57 2.15 15.39
C LEU A 248 -14.07 3.60 15.50
N PHE A 249 -14.10 4.35 14.40
CA PHE A 249 -13.73 5.76 14.40
C PHE A 249 -14.68 6.60 15.26
N LYS A 250 -15.99 6.35 15.21
CA LYS A 250 -16.97 7.06 16.05
C LYS A 250 -16.88 6.69 17.53
N ALA A 251 -16.60 5.43 17.84
CA ALA A 251 -16.56 4.93 19.21
C ALA A 251 -15.27 5.32 19.95
N TYR A 252 -14.12 5.21 19.29
CA TYR A 252 -12.81 5.39 19.91
C TYR A 252 -11.98 6.50 19.27
N GLY A 253 -12.15 6.74 17.97
CA GLY A 253 -11.24 7.56 17.18
C GLY A 253 -9.91 6.84 16.89
N PHE A 254 -9.06 7.47 16.07
CA PHE A 254 -7.71 6.96 15.75
C PHE A 254 -6.64 7.91 16.24
N ALA A 255 -5.64 7.38 16.96
CA ALA A 255 -4.53 8.14 17.50
C ALA A 255 -3.78 8.86 16.36
N GLY A 256 -3.60 10.17 16.49
CA GLY A 256 -3.02 11.05 15.45
C GLY A 256 -4.06 11.84 14.65
N HIS A 257 -5.36 11.55 14.80
CA HIS A 257 -6.44 12.39 14.28
C HIS A 257 -6.76 13.55 15.23
N LYS A 258 -7.21 14.70 14.70
CA LYS A 258 -7.52 15.90 15.53
C LYS A 258 -8.63 15.67 16.56
N SER A 259 -9.50 14.69 16.32
CA SER A 259 -10.60 14.30 17.20
C SER A 259 -10.28 13.10 18.10
N ALA A 260 -9.02 12.71 18.22
CA ALA A 260 -8.61 11.57 19.04
C ALA A 260 -8.73 11.91 20.53
N GLY A 261 -9.53 11.12 21.26
CA GLY A 261 -9.59 11.16 22.72
C GLY A 261 -8.53 10.25 23.38
N GLU A 262 -8.55 10.15 24.71
CA GLU A 262 -7.61 9.31 25.48
C GLU A 262 -7.66 7.82 25.09
N ASN A 263 -8.83 7.32 24.69
CA ASN A 263 -9.04 5.91 24.30
C ASN A 263 -8.89 5.66 22.79
N ALA A 264 -8.19 6.53 22.06
CA ALA A 264 -8.07 6.40 20.62
C ALA A 264 -7.26 5.18 20.19
N LEU A 265 -7.75 4.49 19.17
CA LEU A 265 -7.10 3.30 18.63
C LEU A 265 -5.78 3.66 17.96
N ILE A 266 -4.73 2.93 18.29
CA ILE A 266 -3.41 3.13 17.68
C ILE A 266 -3.48 2.67 16.23
N ALA A 267 -3.11 3.55 15.28
CA ALA A 267 -3.04 3.23 13.85
C ALA A 267 -1.62 3.44 13.30
N PRO A 268 -0.62 2.62 13.68
CA PRO A 268 0.78 2.87 13.32
C PRO A 268 1.00 2.93 11.81
N GLN A 269 0.44 1.97 11.06
CA GLN A 269 0.58 1.89 9.59
C GLN A 269 -0.03 3.11 8.89
N ALA A 270 -1.23 3.53 9.29
CA ALA A 270 -1.88 4.71 8.71
C ALA A 270 -1.10 6.00 9.02
N ASN A 271 -0.65 6.15 10.26
CA ASN A 271 0.16 7.29 10.69
C ASN A 271 1.48 7.38 9.93
N LEU A 272 2.11 6.24 9.68
CA LEU A 272 3.36 6.11 8.97
C LEU A 272 3.21 6.44 7.47
N ILE A 273 2.15 5.94 6.81
CA ILE A 273 1.84 6.31 5.42
C ILE A 273 1.51 7.82 5.33
N SER A 274 0.79 8.37 6.31
CA SER A 274 0.54 9.82 6.38
C SER A 274 1.81 10.63 6.58
N SER A 275 2.77 10.17 7.38
CA SER A 275 4.03 10.87 7.60
C SER A 275 4.88 10.91 6.32
N VAL A 276 4.91 9.81 5.55
CA VAL A 276 5.62 9.77 4.26
C VAL A 276 4.98 10.75 3.26
N ALA A 277 3.66 10.70 3.09
CA ALA A 277 2.97 11.56 2.13
C ALA A 277 3.05 13.06 2.45
N LYS A 278 3.09 13.43 3.74
CA LYS A 278 3.24 14.82 4.19
C LYS A 278 4.70 15.30 4.22
N GLY A 279 5.65 14.38 4.30
CA GLY A 279 7.07 14.70 4.41
C GLY A 279 7.73 15.02 3.06
N VAL A 280 7.11 14.59 1.96
CA VAL A 280 7.48 14.93 0.58
C VAL A 280 6.92 16.29 0.20
#